data_AF-A0A8T6Q5R1-F1
#
_entry.id   AF-A0A8T6Q5R1-F1
#
_cell.length_a   1.000
_cell.length_b   1.000
_cell.length_c   1.000
_cell.angle_alpha   90.00
_cell.angle_beta   90.00
_cell.angle_gamma   90.00
#
_symmetry.space_group_name_H-M   'P 1'
#
loop_
_entity.id
_entity.type
_entity.pdbx_description
1 polymer ?
#
loop_
_entity_poly.entity_id
_entity_poly.type
_entity_poly.pdbx_seq_one_letter_code
_entity_poly.pdbx_strand_id
1 'polypeptide(L)'
;WARRCVEETDTTEMRLERRISAVYKDIPGGQLLGPTYDYTHRLLDFTLLANGEAPTLTTADSEQQPSPHVFSLLARQGLAKFEEDSGAQPDDITRTPPVYPCSRSSRLQQLMRGDEGYLLALAYSTPRGSGRNHPFAAEIR
;
A
#
# COMPACT_ATOMS: atom_id res chain seq x y z
N TRP A 1 -20.16 3.63 27.00
CA TRP A 1 -19.00 3.15 26.23
C TRP A 1 -18.86 3.95 24.94
N ALA A 2 -18.43 5.21 25.06
CA ALA A 2 -18.08 6.03 23.90
C ALA A 2 -16.70 5.57 23.42
N ARG A 3 -16.61 4.94 22.24
CA ARG A 3 -15.31 4.62 21.65
C ARG A 3 -14.74 5.90 21.07
N ARG A 4 -13.48 6.18 21.36
CA ARG A 4 -12.69 7.16 20.61
C ARG A 4 -12.61 6.67 19.17
N CYS A 5 -13.27 7.36 18.25
CA CYS A 5 -12.84 7.33 16.86
C CYS A 5 -11.51 8.07 16.80
N VAL A 6 -10.54 7.51 16.07
CA VAL A 6 -9.28 8.21 15.79
C VAL A 6 -9.56 9.21 14.68
N GLU A 7 -8.80 10.30 14.66
CA GLU A 7 -8.78 11.20 13.50
C GLU A 7 -8.29 10.47 12.25
N GLU A 8 -8.61 11.02 11.09
CA GLU A 8 -8.19 10.44 9.81
C GLU A 8 -6.67 10.36 9.72
N THR A 9 -6.17 9.25 9.19
CA THR A 9 -4.73 9.04 9.08
C THR A 9 -4.16 9.81 7.90
N ASP A 10 -3.23 10.72 8.17
CA ASP A 10 -2.46 11.40 7.13
C ASP A 10 -1.24 10.57 6.72
N THR A 11 -1.25 10.06 5.48
CA THR A 11 -0.14 9.26 4.91
C THR A 11 0.92 10.11 4.21
N THR A 12 0.72 11.42 4.13
CA THR A 12 1.70 12.35 3.55
C THR A 12 2.89 12.58 4.49
N GLU A 13 2.62 12.57 5.81
CA GLU A 13 3.59 12.73 6.89
C GLU A 13 4.14 11.39 7.40
N MET A 14 3.97 10.31 6.63
CA MET A 14 4.46 8.99 7.00
C MET A 14 5.99 9.00 7.10
N ARG A 15 6.52 8.48 8.22
CA ARG A 15 7.94 8.12 8.32
C ARG A 15 8.18 6.86 7.48
N LEU A 16 8.96 7.00 6.41
CA LEU A 16 9.11 5.98 5.38
C LEU A 16 10.14 4.92 5.78
N GLU A 17 9.73 3.65 5.82
CA GLU A 17 10.63 2.49 5.86
C GLU A 17 10.91 1.94 4.46
N ARG A 18 9.95 2.14 3.55
CA ARG A 18 10.02 1.74 2.14
C ARG A 18 9.19 2.71 1.32
N ARG A 19 9.60 2.97 0.08
CA ARG A 19 8.85 3.74 -0.91
C ARG A 19 9.30 3.39 -2.32
N ILE A 20 8.43 2.79 -3.11
CA ILE A 20 8.72 2.45 -4.51
C ILE A 20 7.61 2.86 -5.46
N SER A 21 7.97 3.14 -6.71
CA SER A 21 7.06 3.41 -7.81
C SER A 21 7.49 2.70 -9.08
N ALA A 22 6.56 2.05 -9.76
CA ALA A 22 6.83 1.37 -11.04
C ALA A 22 6.54 2.24 -12.27
N VAL A 23 5.95 3.43 -12.09
CA VAL A 23 5.50 4.29 -13.21
C VAL A 23 6.56 5.30 -13.67
N TYR A 24 7.56 5.56 -12.83
CA TYR A 24 8.72 6.40 -13.16
C TYR A 24 10.02 5.69 -12.77
N LYS A 25 11.10 5.99 -13.49
CA LYS A 25 12.44 5.50 -13.13
C LYS A 25 12.87 6.04 -11.76
N ASP A 26 12.65 7.32 -11.53
CA ASP A 26 12.96 8.00 -10.28
C ASP A 26 11.88 9.05 -9.97
N ILE A 27 11.73 9.41 -8.70
CA ILE A 27 10.67 10.28 -8.17
C ILE A 27 11.24 11.23 -7.11
N PRO A 28 10.62 12.39 -6.84
CA PRO A 28 11.03 13.24 -5.72
C PRO A 28 11.05 12.44 -4.41
N GLY A 29 12.14 12.54 -3.65
CA GLY A 29 12.42 11.71 -2.47
C GLY A 29 13.11 10.37 -2.77
N GLY A 30 13.26 10.00 -4.04
CA GLY A 30 13.94 8.80 -4.50
C GLY A 30 13.11 7.51 -4.39
N GLN A 31 13.69 6.44 -4.92
CA GLN A 31 13.21 5.06 -4.74
C GLN A 31 13.89 4.46 -3.48
N LEU A 32 13.11 4.24 -2.43
CA LEU A 32 13.57 3.64 -1.18
C LEU A 32 13.13 2.17 -1.13
N LEU A 33 14.05 1.23 -1.34
CA LEU A 33 13.72 -0.20 -1.29
C LEU A 33 13.32 -0.64 0.12
N GLY A 34 13.96 -0.12 1.15
CA GLY A 34 13.74 -0.57 2.52
C GLY A 34 14.04 -2.06 2.72
N PRO A 35 13.65 -2.64 3.87
CA PRO A 35 13.72 -4.08 4.10
C PRO A 35 12.79 -4.83 3.15
N THR A 36 13.32 -5.68 2.27
CA THR A 36 12.51 -6.45 1.31
C THR A 36 13.16 -7.76 0.87
N TYR A 37 12.32 -8.72 0.46
CA TYR A 37 12.72 -9.97 -0.19
C TYR A 37 12.68 -9.92 -1.72
N ASP A 38 12.23 -8.82 -2.35
CA ASP A 38 11.89 -8.75 -3.79
C ASP A 38 13.02 -9.20 -4.73
N TYR A 39 14.27 -8.93 -4.37
CA TYR A 39 15.44 -9.20 -5.20
C TYR A 39 16.30 -10.36 -4.67
N THR A 40 15.80 -11.10 -3.68
CA THR A 40 16.53 -12.22 -3.10
C THR A 40 16.45 -13.45 -4.01
N HIS A 41 17.55 -14.21 -4.09
CA HIS A 41 17.51 -15.53 -4.70
C HIS A 41 16.77 -16.49 -3.77
N ARG A 42 15.76 -17.18 -4.29
CA ARG A 42 14.91 -18.10 -3.53
C ARG A 42 15.57 -19.47 -3.33
N LEU A 43 16.68 -19.48 -2.59
CA LEU A 43 17.40 -20.68 -2.19
C LEU A 43 17.13 -20.94 -0.70
N LEU A 44 17.00 -22.22 -0.33
CA LEU A 44 16.87 -22.58 1.08
C LEU A 44 18.17 -22.24 1.81
N ASP A 45 18.05 -21.40 2.83
CA ASP A 45 19.16 -21.05 3.70
C ASP A 45 19.22 -22.04 4.88
N PHE A 46 20.07 -23.06 4.73
CA PHE A 46 20.27 -24.08 5.77
C PHE A 46 20.98 -23.54 7.02
N THR A 47 21.58 -22.34 6.97
CA THR A 47 22.22 -21.74 8.15
C THR A 47 21.19 -21.37 9.22
N LEU A 48 19.93 -21.13 8.85
CA LEU A 48 18.81 -20.82 9.74
C LEU A 48 18.40 -21.99 10.66
N LEU A 49 18.93 -23.21 10.46
CA LEU A 49 18.71 -24.35 11.34
C LEU A 49 19.53 -24.29 12.63
N ALA A 50 20.52 -23.41 12.72
CA ALA A 50 21.34 -23.17 13.89
C ALA A 50 21.21 -21.71 14.39
N ASN A 51 21.82 -21.39 15.53
CA ASN A 51 21.92 -20.01 15.98
C ASN A 51 22.80 -19.21 15.01
N GLY A 52 22.30 -18.06 14.55
CA GLY A 52 23.01 -17.13 13.69
C GLY A 52 23.01 -15.71 14.26
N GLU A 53 23.89 -14.86 13.74
CA GLU A 53 23.98 -13.45 14.10
C GLU A 53 23.32 -12.59 13.02
N ALA A 54 22.58 -11.55 13.43
CA ALA A 54 22.03 -10.58 12.50
C ALA A 54 23.17 -9.71 11.91
N PRO A 55 23.09 -9.34 10.62
CA PRO A 55 24.08 -8.46 10.02
C PRO A 55 24.06 -7.08 10.70
N THR A 56 25.25 -6.50 10.88
CA THR A 56 25.35 -5.09 11.29
C THR A 56 24.92 -4.20 10.12
N LEU A 57 23.91 -3.37 10.35
CA LEU A 57 23.38 -2.48 9.32
C LEU A 57 24.29 -1.27 9.12
N THR A 58 24.57 -0.94 7.87
CA THR A 58 25.20 0.33 7.50
C THR A 58 24.16 1.44 7.55
N THR A 59 24.47 2.56 8.19
CA THR A 59 23.60 3.73 8.26
C THR A 59 23.96 4.74 7.16
N ALA A 60 22.95 5.30 6.51
CA ALA A 60 23.08 6.45 5.64
C ALA A 60 22.61 7.72 6.38
N ASP A 61 22.59 8.83 5.65
CA ASP A 61 22.10 10.11 6.18
C ASP A 61 20.65 9.98 6.69
N SER A 62 20.35 10.66 7.80
CA SER A 62 19.15 10.37 8.60
C SER A 62 17.91 11.18 8.22
N GLU A 63 18.06 12.13 7.29
CA GLU A 63 16.98 13.04 6.92
C GLU A 63 16.08 12.45 5.81
N GLN A 64 14.80 12.30 6.13
CA GLN A 64 13.78 11.92 5.15
C GLN A 64 13.59 13.06 4.14
N GLN A 65 13.81 12.76 2.86
CA GLN A 65 13.61 13.71 1.78
C GLN A 65 12.12 13.96 1.51
N PRO A 66 11.73 15.14 1.01
CA PRO A 66 10.36 15.43 0.61
C PRO A 66 9.83 14.38 -0.38
N SER A 67 8.81 13.63 0.06
CA SER A 67 8.31 12.43 -0.64
C SER A 67 6.82 12.56 -0.99
N PRO A 68 6.44 13.47 -1.91
CA PRO A 68 5.04 13.63 -2.32
C PRO A 68 4.49 12.32 -2.90
N HIS A 69 3.19 12.10 -2.73
CA HIS A 69 2.50 10.96 -3.36
C HIS A 69 2.62 11.03 -4.88
N VAL A 70 2.92 9.91 -5.52
CA VAL A 70 3.04 9.82 -6.99
C VAL A 70 1.72 10.17 -7.66
N PHE A 71 0.59 9.76 -7.07
CA PHE A 71 -0.73 10.15 -7.56
C PHE A 71 -0.98 11.66 -7.51
N SER A 72 -0.44 12.37 -6.52
CA SER A 72 -0.51 13.84 -6.46
C SER A 72 0.29 14.50 -7.58
N LEU A 73 1.40 13.89 -8.02
CA LEU A 73 2.16 14.35 -9.18
C LEU A 73 1.36 14.16 -10.48
N LEU A 74 0.77 12.97 -10.66
CA LEU A 74 -0.07 12.65 -11.82
C LEU A 74 -1.30 13.57 -11.89
N ALA A 75 -1.96 13.84 -10.76
CA ALA A 75 -3.14 14.69 -10.70
C ALA A 75 -2.81 16.16 -11.04
N ARG A 76 -1.68 16.69 -10.54
CA ARG A 76 -1.20 18.04 -10.90
C ARG A 76 -0.88 18.19 -12.38
N GLN A 77 -0.54 17.10 -13.06
CA GLN A 77 -0.30 17.07 -14.51
C GLN A 77 -1.57 16.84 -15.33
N GLY A 78 -2.74 16.68 -14.68
CA GLY A 78 -4.00 16.35 -15.35
C GLY A 78 -4.07 14.92 -15.89
N LEU A 79 -3.16 14.04 -15.46
CA LEU A 79 -3.10 12.61 -15.86
C LEU A 79 -3.92 11.71 -14.94
N ALA A 80 -4.31 12.21 -13.77
CA ALA A 80 -5.20 11.57 -12.81
C ALA A 80 -6.14 12.61 -12.17
N LYS A 81 -7.13 12.15 -11.41
CA LYS A 81 -7.99 12.99 -10.58
C LYS A 81 -7.57 12.87 -9.12
N PHE A 82 -7.71 13.94 -8.35
CA PHE A 82 -7.63 13.85 -6.90
C PHE A 82 -8.84 13.07 -6.36
N GLU A 83 -8.60 12.31 -5.30
CA GLU A 83 -9.67 11.81 -4.45
C GLU A 83 -10.03 12.94 -3.48
N GLU A 84 -11.28 13.35 -3.48
CA GLU A 84 -11.79 14.44 -2.65
C GLU A 84 -12.64 13.86 -1.51
N ASP A 85 -12.47 14.41 -0.32
CA ASP A 85 -13.36 14.10 0.78
C ASP A 85 -14.68 14.86 0.62
N SER A 86 -15.78 14.11 0.63
CA SER A 86 -17.14 14.65 0.59
C SER A 86 -17.74 14.85 1.99
N GLY A 87 -17.01 14.50 3.05
CA GLY A 87 -17.49 14.44 4.43
C GLY A 87 -18.50 13.31 4.67
N ALA A 88 -18.62 12.36 3.73
CA ALA A 88 -19.55 11.25 3.84
C ALA A 88 -19.09 10.28 4.95
N GLN A 89 -19.97 10.05 5.93
CA GLN A 89 -19.69 9.12 7.02
C GLN A 89 -19.42 7.70 6.46
N PRO A 90 -18.29 7.06 6.80
CA PRO A 90 -18.00 5.71 6.35
C PRO A 90 -18.97 4.69 6.98
N ASP A 91 -19.39 3.71 6.19
CA ASP A 91 -20.12 2.55 6.68
C ASP A 91 -19.23 1.68 7.57
N ASP A 92 -19.83 0.97 8.53
CA ASP A 92 -19.12 0.06 9.43
C ASP A 92 -19.75 -1.34 9.45
N ILE A 93 -19.16 -2.26 8.69
CA ILE A 93 -19.62 -3.65 8.57
C ILE A 93 -19.52 -4.44 9.89
N THR A 94 -18.79 -3.94 10.89
CA THR A 94 -18.70 -4.58 12.21
C THR A 94 -19.95 -4.30 13.06
N ARG A 95 -20.76 -3.32 12.65
CA ARG A 95 -21.99 -2.89 13.32
C ARG A 95 -23.23 -3.22 12.53
N THR A 96 -23.18 -3.00 11.21
CA THR A 96 -24.31 -3.24 10.30
C THR A 96 -23.94 -4.35 9.32
N PRO A 97 -24.71 -5.45 9.23
CA PRO A 97 -24.40 -6.51 8.29
C PRO A 97 -24.41 -5.98 6.85
N PRO A 98 -23.47 -6.41 5.99
CA PRO A 98 -23.42 -5.97 4.60
C PRO A 98 -24.70 -6.33 3.84
N VAL A 99 -25.28 -5.33 3.17
CA VAL A 99 -26.36 -5.50 2.18
C VAL A 99 -25.90 -4.91 0.85
N TYR A 100 -26.06 -5.66 -0.23
CA TYR A 100 -25.54 -5.27 -1.54
C TYR A 100 -26.58 -4.49 -2.36
N PRO A 101 -26.17 -3.47 -3.14
CA PRO A 101 -24.80 -2.97 -3.32
C PRO A 101 -24.26 -2.16 -2.12
N CYS A 102 -22.98 -2.34 -1.78
CA CYS A 102 -22.33 -1.61 -0.69
C CYS A 102 -21.58 -0.37 -1.17
N SER A 103 -21.38 0.62 -0.31
CA SER A 103 -20.53 1.81 -0.57
C SER A 103 -19.05 1.46 -0.77
N ARG A 104 -18.24 2.41 -1.26
CA ARG A 104 -16.78 2.21 -1.40
C ARG A 104 -16.10 2.01 -0.04
N SER A 105 -16.48 2.77 0.99
CA SER A 105 -15.91 2.64 2.35
C SER A 105 -16.19 1.25 2.92
N SER A 106 -17.42 0.74 2.77
CA SER A 106 -17.78 -0.62 3.16
C SER A 106 -16.95 -1.68 2.41
N ARG A 107 -16.77 -1.53 1.09
CA ARG A 107 -15.97 -2.48 0.29
C ARG A 107 -14.49 -2.46 0.69
N LEU A 108 -13.90 -1.29 0.93
CA LEU A 108 -12.50 -1.18 1.37
C LEU A 108 -12.31 -1.79 2.76
N GLN A 109 -13.26 -1.57 3.68
CA GLN A 109 -13.25 -2.20 5.01
C GLN A 109 -13.34 -3.73 4.91
N GLN A 110 -14.19 -4.26 4.02
CA GLN A 110 -14.31 -5.70 3.75
C GLN A 110 -13.02 -6.28 3.17
N LEU A 111 -12.42 -5.61 2.17
CA LEU A 111 -11.19 -6.07 1.50
C LEU A 111 -10.00 -6.13 2.45
N MET A 112 -9.84 -5.14 3.33
CA MET A 112 -8.77 -5.13 4.33
C MET A 112 -8.85 -6.32 5.30
N ARG A 113 -10.05 -6.86 5.51
CA ARG A 113 -10.33 -7.99 6.41
C ARG A 113 -10.45 -9.33 5.67
N GLY A 114 -10.31 -9.33 4.34
CA GLY A 114 -10.49 -10.50 3.50
C GLY A 114 -9.32 -11.48 3.56
N ASP A 115 -9.55 -12.69 3.06
CA ASP A 115 -8.48 -13.68 2.91
C ASP A 115 -7.49 -13.26 1.82
N GLU A 116 -6.20 -13.26 2.17
CA GLU A 116 -5.14 -12.82 1.27
C GLU A 116 -5.05 -13.70 0.01
N GLY A 117 -5.07 -15.03 0.16
CA GLY A 117 -4.96 -15.96 -0.96
C GLY A 117 -6.11 -15.85 -1.96
N TYR A 118 -7.34 -15.71 -1.45
CA TYR A 118 -8.53 -15.50 -2.25
C TYR A 118 -8.49 -14.17 -3.01
N LEU A 119 -8.16 -13.06 -2.34
CA LEU A 119 -8.08 -11.75 -2.98
C LEU A 119 -6.94 -11.68 -3.99
N LEU A 120 -5.80 -12.31 -3.71
CA LEU A 120 -4.70 -12.44 -4.66
C LEU A 120 -5.12 -13.24 -5.90
N ALA A 121 -5.83 -14.36 -5.74
CA ALA A 121 -6.33 -15.14 -6.88
C ALA A 121 -7.30 -14.34 -7.75
N LEU A 122 -8.21 -13.58 -7.13
CA LEU A 122 -9.10 -12.66 -7.85
C LEU A 122 -8.31 -11.58 -8.59
N ALA A 123 -7.39 -10.89 -7.90
CA ALA A 123 -6.56 -9.85 -8.50
C ALA A 123 -5.69 -10.41 -9.64
N TYR A 124 -5.17 -11.63 -9.51
CA TYR A 124 -4.37 -12.30 -10.53
C TYR A 124 -5.18 -12.67 -11.78
N SER A 125 -6.48 -12.92 -11.63
CA SER A 125 -7.36 -13.23 -12.77
C SER A 125 -7.63 -12.03 -13.68
N THR A 126 -7.57 -10.79 -13.17
CA THR A 126 -7.99 -9.60 -13.91
C THR A 126 -7.06 -9.23 -15.07
N PRO A 127 -5.72 -9.23 -14.93
CA PRO A 127 -4.82 -8.97 -16.06
C PRO A 127 -4.88 -10.11 -17.10
N ARG A 128 -5.29 -11.31 -16.68
CA ARG A 128 -5.42 -12.51 -17.53
C ARG A 128 -6.71 -12.56 -18.35
N GLY A 129 -7.58 -11.55 -18.25
CA GLY A 129 -8.74 -11.41 -19.14
C GLY A 129 -10.09 -11.31 -18.42
N SER A 130 -10.17 -11.63 -17.13
CA SER A 130 -11.43 -11.56 -16.37
C SER A 130 -11.62 -10.17 -15.76
N GLY A 131 -12.16 -9.22 -16.55
CA GLY A 131 -12.38 -7.84 -16.08
C GLY A 131 -11.10 -7.01 -16.02
N ARG A 132 -10.38 -6.92 -17.14
CA ARG A 132 -9.10 -6.17 -17.27
C ARG A 132 -9.25 -4.71 -16.86
N ASN A 133 -8.27 -4.21 -16.11
CA ASN A 133 -8.21 -2.82 -15.63
C ASN A 133 -6.82 -2.15 -15.83
N HIS A 134 -5.90 -2.80 -16.55
CA HIS A 134 -4.55 -2.29 -16.89
C HIS A 134 -3.77 -1.71 -15.69
N PRO A 135 -3.44 -2.54 -14.68
CA PRO A 135 -2.91 -2.05 -13.42
C PRO A 135 -1.42 -1.69 -13.50
N PHE A 136 -1.04 -0.62 -12.80
CA PHE A 136 0.34 -0.24 -12.51
C PHE A 136 0.49 0.06 -11.02
N ALA A 137 1.62 -0.31 -10.42
CA ALA A 137 1.95 0.08 -9.05
C ALA A 137 2.46 1.52 -9.05
N ALA A 138 1.53 2.49 -8.97
CA ALA A 138 1.88 3.90 -8.93
C ALA A 138 2.77 4.21 -7.72
N GLU A 139 2.45 3.65 -6.56
CA GLU A 139 3.24 3.81 -5.35
C GLU A 139 2.93 2.74 -4.31
N ILE A 140 3.96 2.31 -3.58
CA ILE A 140 3.86 1.55 -2.32
C ILE A 140 4.78 2.25 -1.32
N ARG A 141 4.26 2.67 -0.16
CA ARG A 141 4.98 3.34 0.92
C ARG A 141 4.53 2.82 2.28
#